data_AF-A0AB36PEU3-F1
#
_entry.id   AF-A0AB36PEU3-F1
#
_cell.length_a   1.000
_cell.length_b   1.000
_cell.length_c   1.000
_cell.angle_alpha   90.00
_cell.angle_beta   90.00
_cell.angle_gamma   90.00
#
_symmetry.space_group_name_H-M   'P 1'
#
loop_
_entity.id
_entity.type
_entity.pdbx_description
1 polymer ?
#
loop_
_entity_poly.entity_id
_entity_poly.type
_entity_poly.pdbx_seq_one_letter_code
_entity_poly.pdbx_strand_id
1 'polypeptide(L)' 'MLCDAGGAIKMIAEVKSDFAVKVGDLLSPLQNALYCINREKLHTVKVLSASSYSPDEWERQCTAAGKTQ' A
#
# COMPACT_ATOMS: atom_id res chain seq x y z
N MET A 1 -0.39 -5.52 0.84
CA MET A 1 -0.07 -5.58 2.28
C MET A 1 1.16 -4.74 2.53
N LEU A 2 1.15 -3.91 3.58
CA LEU A 2 2.28 -3.14 4.06
C LEU A 2 2.80 -3.75 5.34
N CYS A 3 4.11 -3.63 5.57
CA CYS A 3 4.72 -3.94 6.85
C CYS A 3 5.67 -2.81 7.27
N ASP A 4 5.86 -2.64 8.57
CA ASP A 4 6.94 -1.78 9.06
C ASP A 4 8.32 -2.40 8.72
N ALA A 5 9.39 -1.63 8.89
CA ALA A 5 10.74 -2.06 8.53
C ALA A 5 11.21 -3.34 9.28
N GLY A 6 10.66 -3.63 10.45
CA GLY A 6 10.92 -4.85 11.22
C GLY A 6 9.94 -6.00 10.94
N GLY A 7 8.87 -5.77 10.17
CA GLY A 7 7.86 -6.78 9.83
C GLY A 7 6.91 -7.16 10.97
N ALA A 8 6.98 -6.48 12.11
CA ALA A 8 6.19 -6.75 13.31
C ALA A 8 4.74 -6.27 13.16
N ILE A 9 4.53 -5.15 12.50
CA ILE A 9 3.24 -4.54 12.22
C ILE A 9 2.91 -4.77 10.75
N LYS A 10 1.73 -5.35 10.51
CA LYS A 10 1.19 -5.58 9.17
C LYS A 10 -0.10 -4.81 8.98
N MET A 11 -0.23 -4.18 7.83
CA MET A 11 -1.40 -3.39 7.44
C MET A 11 -1.85 -3.74 6.03
N ILE A 12 -3.09 -3.40 5.73
CA ILE A 12 -3.66 -3.44 4.40
C ILE A 12 -3.92 -1.99 4.00
N ALA A 13 -3.58 -1.63 2.78
CA ALA A 13 -3.83 -0.30 2.26
C ALA A 13 -4.33 -0.41 0.82
N GLU A 14 -5.42 0.29 0.55
CA GLU A 14 -5.89 0.56 -0.79
C GLU A 14 -5.13 1.78 -1.31
N VAL A 15 -4.60 1.65 -2.53
CA VAL A 15 -3.72 2.66 -3.10
C VAL A 15 -4.07 2.99 -4.54
N LYS A 16 -3.84 4.25 -4.90
CA LYS A 16 -3.77 4.70 -6.29
C LYS A 16 -2.31 4.98 -6.65
N SER A 17 -1.83 4.41 -7.74
CA SER A 17 -0.50 4.70 -8.27
C SER A 17 -0.52 4.65 -9.79
N ASP A 18 0.28 5.51 -10.40
CA ASP A 18 0.59 5.47 -11.83
C ASP A 18 1.79 4.56 -12.13
N PHE A 19 2.43 4.01 -11.09
CA PHE A 19 3.60 3.14 -11.16
C PHE A 19 3.28 1.76 -10.58
N ALA A 20 3.95 0.73 -11.11
CA ALA A 20 3.84 -0.61 -10.56
C ALA A 20 4.53 -0.68 -9.18
N VAL A 21 3.79 -1.12 -8.16
CA VAL A 21 4.31 -1.43 -6.83
C VAL A 21 4.47 -2.94 -6.69
N LYS A 22 5.61 -3.40 -6.22
CA LYS A 22 5.96 -4.82 -6.08
C LYS A 22 6.27 -5.18 -4.64
N VAL A 23 6.20 -6.48 -4.35
CA VAL A 23 6.63 -7.02 -3.05
C VAL A 23 8.12 -6.72 -2.86
N GLY A 24 8.47 -6.16 -1.69
CA GLY A 24 9.83 -5.75 -1.35
C GLY A 24 10.11 -4.26 -1.59
N ASP A 25 9.22 -3.53 -2.28
CA ASP A 25 9.38 -2.08 -2.44
C ASP A 25 9.23 -1.35 -1.10
N LEU A 26 10.13 -0.39 -0.86
CA LEU A 26 10.10 0.46 0.32
C LEU A 26 9.22 1.68 0.08
N LEU A 27 8.17 1.84 0.87
CA LEU A 27 7.36 3.06 0.87
C LEU A 27 7.85 4.03 1.94
N SER A 28 8.25 5.24 1.53
CA SER A 28 8.67 6.31 2.44
C SER A 28 7.67 7.46 2.42
N PRO A 29 7.24 8.00 3.57
CA PRO A 29 6.22 9.04 3.63
C PRO A 29 6.70 10.34 2.97
N LEU A 30 5.79 11.00 2.27
CA LEU A 30 5.93 12.39 1.83
C LEU A 30 4.95 13.27 2.63
N GLN A 31 3.77 13.56 2.07
CA GLN A 31 2.72 14.35 2.72
C GLN A 31 1.33 13.89 2.28
N ASN A 32 0.29 14.15 3.06
CA ASN A 32 -1.11 13.90 2.68
C ASN A 32 -1.38 12.48 2.16
N ALA A 33 -0.87 11.48 2.88
CA ALA A 33 -0.98 10.06 2.53
C ALA A 33 -0.31 9.67 1.19
N LEU A 34 0.58 10.53 0.67
CA LEU A 34 1.46 10.24 -0.46
C LEU A 34 2.77 9.63 0.05
N TYR A 35 3.21 8.58 -0.61
CA TYR A 35 4.46 7.88 -0.31
C TYR A 35 5.28 7.76 -1.60
N CYS A 36 6.61 7.83 -1.50
CA CYS A 36 7.50 7.48 -2.61
C CYS A 36 7.92 6.01 -2.53
N ILE A 37 8.10 5.42 -3.71
CA ILE A 37 8.53 4.02 -3.90
C ILE A 37 10.06 4.01 -3.98
N ASN A 38 10.71 3.17 -3.19
CA ASN A 38 12.17 2.99 -3.17
C ASN A 38 12.97 4.29 -3.02
N ARG A 39 12.41 5.26 -2.27
CA ARG A 39 12.97 6.61 -2.05
C ARG A 39 13.05 7.48 -3.32
N GLU A 40 12.47 7.04 -4.43
CA GLU A 40 12.41 7.79 -5.68
C GLU A 40 11.21 8.76 -5.64
N LYS A 41 11.47 10.05 -5.38
CA LYS A 41 10.41 11.05 -5.13
C LYS A 41 9.44 11.29 -6.30
N LEU A 42 9.82 10.89 -7.52
CA LEU A 42 8.97 10.98 -8.71
C LEU A 42 8.04 9.77 -8.86
N HIS A 43 8.37 8.64 -8.22
CA HIS A 43 7.57 7.42 -8.25
C HIS A 43 6.74 7.34 -6.98
N THR A 44 5.47 7.75 -7.08
CA THR A 44 4.61 7.91 -5.91
C THR A 44 3.40 7.00 -5.92
N VAL A 45 2.92 6.70 -4.72
CA VAL A 45 1.68 6.00 -4.46
C VAL A 45 0.87 6.78 -3.43
N LYS A 46 -0.43 6.93 -3.66
CA LYS A 46 -1.35 7.60 -2.74
C LYS A 46 -2.22 6.58 -2.03
N VAL A 47 -2.16 6.57 -0.71
CA VAL A 47 -3.05 5.74 0.13
C VAL A 47 -4.43 6.38 0.17
N LEU A 48 -5.45 5.58 -0.15
CA LEU A 48 -6.86 5.99 -0.12
C LEU A 48 -7.53 5.57 1.18
N SER A 49 -7.25 4.34 1.62
CA SER A 49 -7.74 3.76 2.86
C SER A 49 -6.68 2.81 3.43
N ALA A 50 -6.70 2.61 4.75
CA ALA A 50 -5.79 1.69 5.43
C ALA A 50 -6.47 1.03 6.62
N SER A 51 -6.16 -0.24 6.84
CA SER A 51 -6.67 -1.06 7.94
C SER A 51 -5.56 -1.94 8.52
N SER A 52 -5.77 -2.43 9.75
CA SER A 52 -4.90 -3.45 10.32
C SER A 52 -5.03 -4.75 9.51
N TYR A 53 -3.94 -5.49 9.38
CA TYR A 53 -3.99 -6.75 8.65
C TYR A 53 -4.82 -7.80 9.39
N SER A 54 -5.80 -8.38 8.69
CA SER A 54 -6.35 -9.71 8.96
C SER A 54 -6.48 -10.48 7.64
N PRO A 55 -6.41 -11.82 7.65
CA PRO A 55 -6.58 -12.62 6.43
C PRO A 55 -7.91 -12.34 5.72
N ASP A 56 -9.01 -12.26 6.47
CA ASP A 56 -10.35 -12.05 5.93
C ASP A 56 -10.49 -10.66 5.28
N GLU A 57 -9.96 -9.62 5.93
CA GLU A 57 -10.02 -8.26 5.37
C GLU A 57 -9.12 -8.12 4.13
N TRP A 58 -8.00 -8.85 4.09
CA TRP A 58 -7.14 -8.89 2.91
C TRP A 58 -7.86 -9.49 1.70
N GLU A 59 -8.51 -10.64 1.88
CA GLU A 59 -9.27 -11.30 0.82
C GLU A 59 -10.45 -10.44 0.35
N ARG A 60 -11.16 -9.80 1.29
CA ARG A 60 -12.24 -8.86 0.99
C ARG A 60 -11.76 -7.69 0.14
N GLN A 61 -10.63 -7.07 0.48
CA GLN A 61 -10.08 -5.95 -0.29
C GLN A 61 -9.54 -6.38 -1.66
N CYS A 62 -8.87 -7.53 -1.76
CA CYS A 62 -8.44 -8.09 -3.05
C CYS A 62 -9.64 -8.33 -3.97
N THR A 63 -10.75 -8.84 -3.43
CA THR A 63 -11.98 -9.07 -4.19
C THR A 63 -12.63 -7.76 -4.63
N ALA A 64 -12.63 -6.73 -3.78
CA ALA A 64 -13.17 -5.41 -4.11
C ALA A 64 -12.35 -4.74 -5.23
N ALA A 65 -11.02 -4.79 -5.16
CA ALA A 65 -10.13 -4.22 -6.16
C ALA A 65 -10.34 -4.83 -7.56
N GLY A 66 -10.64 -6.14 -7.65
CA GLY A 66 -10.96 -6.81 -8.91
C GLY A 66 -12.32 -6.47 -9.51
N LYS A 67 -13.22 -5.83 -8.75
CA LYS A 67 -14.55 -5.40 -9.21
C LYS A 67 -14.59 -3.94 -9.69
N THR A 68 -13.52 -3.18 -9.46
CA THR A 68 -13.41 -1.75 -9.83
C THR A 68 -12.65 -1.55 -11.15
N GLN A 69 -12.55 -2.60 -11.98
CA GLN A 69 -12.01 -2.51 -13.36
C GLN A 69 -13.11 -2.25 -14.38
#